data_AF-A0A2I3HT44-F1
#
_entry.id   AF-A0A2I3HT44-F1
#
_cell.length_a   1.000
_cell.length_b   1.000
_cell.length_c   1.000
_cell.angle_alpha   90.00
_cell.angle_beta   90.00
_cell.angle_gamma   90.00
#
_symmetry.space_group_name_H-M   'P 1'
#
loop_
_entity.id
_entity.type
_entity.pdbx_description
1 polymer ?
#
loop_
_entity_poly.entity_id
_entity_poly.type
_entity_poly.pdbx_seq_one_letter_code
_entity_poly.pdbx_strand_id
1 'polypeptide(L)'
;MAEQATKSVLFVCLGNICRSPIAEAVFRKLVTDKNISENWVIDSGAVSDWNVGRSPDPRAVSCLRNHGIHTAHKARQITKEDFATFDYILLGNFLPYCQLQSKGKYLMTIILFLLEKN
;
A
#
# COMPACT_ATOMS: atom_id res chain seq x y z
N MET A 1 26.34 -11.15 13.01
CA MET A 1 25.50 -10.45 12.01
C MET A 1 24.44 -9.72 12.81
N ALA A 2 24.34 -8.39 12.68
CA ALA A 2 23.40 -7.61 13.50
C ALA A 2 21.96 -7.96 13.09
N GLU A 3 21.14 -8.34 14.05
CA GLU A 3 19.71 -8.54 13.90
C GLU A 3 19.10 -7.20 13.45
N GLN A 4 18.71 -7.10 12.17
CA GLN A 4 18.04 -5.92 11.66
C GLN A 4 16.63 -5.89 12.26
N ALA A 5 16.35 -4.90 13.10
CA ALA A 5 15.03 -4.72 13.69
C ALA A 5 13.95 -4.67 12.58
N THR A 6 12.91 -5.48 12.75
CA THR A 6 11.76 -5.53 11.83
C THR A 6 11.09 -4.16 11.80
N LYS A 7 10.95 -3.58 10.59
CA LYS A 7 10.27 -2.31 10.36
C LYS A 7 8.81 -2.54 10.00
N SER A 8 7.95 -1.58 10.27
CA SER A 8 6.52 -1.71 10.01
C SER A 8 5.96 -0.52 9.23
N VAL A 9 5.14 -0.79 8.21
CA VAL A 9 4.48 0.24 7.39
C VAL A 9 3.00 -0.05 7.16
N LEU A 10 2.18 0.97 7.35
CA LEU A 10 0.73 0.96 7.11
C LEU A 10 0.35 1.96 6.02
N PHE A 11 -0.23 1.46 4.93
CA PHE A 11 -0.77 2.31 3.87
C PHE A 11 -2.23 2.66 4.13
N VAL A 12 -2.58 3.93 4.13
CA VAL A 12 -3.95 4.39 4.48
C VAL A 12 -4.57 5.17 3.33
N CYS A 13 -5.82 4.86 3.00
CA CYS A 13 -6.66 5.71 2.16
C CYS A 13 -8.09 5.76 2.73
N LEU A 14 -9.03 6.48 2.09
CA LEU A 14 -10.38 6.61 2.65
C LEU A 14 -11.06 5.25 2.88
N GLY A 15 -11.11 4.39 1.86
CA GLY A 15 -11.96 3.19 1.86
C GLY A 15 -11.24 1.86 1.71
N ASN A 16 -9.90 1.84 1.69
CA ASN A 16 -9.06 0.64 1.65
C ASN A 16 -9.41 -0.43 0.59
N ILE A 17 -9.95 -0.01 -0.55
CA ILE A 17 -10.27 -0.91 -1.68
C ILE A 17 -9.53 -0.58 -2.98
N CYS A 18 -8.96 0.63 -3.13
CA CYS A 18 -8.28 1.02 -4.38
C CYS A 18 -6.78 1.29 -4.15
N ARG A 19 -6.46 2.44 -3.53
CA ARG A 19 -5.09 2.97 -3.50
C ARG A 19 -4.19 2.24 -2.50
N SER A 20 -4.63 2.11 -1.25
CA SER A 20 -3.81 1.50 -0.22
C SER A 20 -3.58 -0.01 -0.42
N PRO A 21 -4.52 -0.83 -0.94
CA PRO A 21 -4.22 -2.24 -1.24
C PRO A 21 -3.25 -2.41 -2.43
N ILE A 22 -3.27 -1.48 -3.41
CA ILE A 22 -2.27 -1.46 -4.48
C ILE A 22 -0.89 -1.16 -3.89
N ALA A 23 -0.80 -0.11 -3.07
CA ALA A 23 0.45 0.29 -2.43
C ALA A 23 1.07 -0.85 -1.61
N GLU A 24 0.24 -1.53 -0.81
CA GLU A 24 0.65 -2.68 -0.02
C GLU A 24 1.19 -3.82 -0.90
N ALA A 25 0.44 -4.22 -1.93
CA ALA A 25 0.81 -5.34 -2.79
C ALA A 25 2.10 -5.04 -3.58
N VAL A 26 2.26 -3.82 -4.08
CA VAL A 26 3.47 -3.39 -4.78
C VAL A 26 4.65 -3.36 -3.82
N PHE A 27 4.49 -2.78 -2.62
CA PHE A 27 5.56 -2.72 -1.63
C PHE A 27 5.99 -4.12 -1.18
N ARG A 28 5.02 -5.02 -0.93
CA ARG A 28 5.27 -6.42 -0.62
C ARG A 28 6.10 -7.11 -1.71
N LYS A 29 5.73 -6.94 -2.98
CA LYS A 29 6.53 -7.45 -4.10
C LYS A 29 7.95 -6.89 -4.10
N LEU A 30 8.11 -5.58 -3.92
CA LEU A 30 9.42 -4.92 -3.94
C LEU A 30 10.36 -5.44 -2.84
N VAL A 31 9.86 -5.67 -1.63
CA VAL A 31 10.68 -6.22 -0.53
C VAL A 31 10.99 -7.71 -0.73
N THR A 32 10.06 -8.47 -1.32
CA THR A 32 10.27 -9.88 -1.67
C THR A 32 11.31 -10.01 -2.77
N ASP A 33 11.22 -9.22 -3.85
CA ASP A 33 12.20 -9.23 -4.95
C ASP A 33 13.62 -8.85 -4.47
N LYS A 34 13.72 -8.11 -3.36
CA LYS A 34 14.99 -7.73 -2.72
C LYS A 34 15.43 -8.67 -1.59
N ASN A 35 14.70 -9.76 -1.32
CA ASN A 35 14.97 -10.71 -0.24
C ASN A 35 15.06 -10.06 1.16
N ILE A 36 14.24 -9.04 1.41
CA ILE A 36 14.16 -8.34 2.72
C ILE A 36 12.75 -8.36 3.30
N SER A 37 11.84 -9.19 2.78
CA SER A 37 10.45 -9.25 3.25
C SER A 37 10.32 -9.64 4.72
N GLU A 38 11.24 -10.45 5.25
CA GLU A 38 11.23 -10.86 6.66
C GLU A 38 11.52 -9.69 7.62
N ASN A 39 12.13 -8.62 7.11
CA ASN A 39 12.44 -7.42 7.88
C ASN A 39 11.29 -6.41 7.89
N TRP A 40 10.15 -6.73 7.27
CA TRP A 40 9.04 -5.79 7.09
C TRP A 40 7.68 -6.38 7.47
N VAL A 41 6.98 -5.69 8.37
CA VAL A 41 5.53 -5.82 8.57
C VAL A 41 4.83 -4.83 7.67
N ILE A 42 3.95 -5.33 6.79
CA ILE A 42 3.31 -4.53 5.73
C ILE A 42 1.80 -4.76 5.81
N ASP A 43 1.05 -3.67 5.90
CA ASP A 43 -0.41 -3.71 5.93
C ASP A 43 -1.02 -2.46 5.28
N SER A 44 -2.34 -2.48 5.08
CA SER A 44 -3.11 -1.32 4.65
C SER A 44 -4.47 -1.20 5.34
N GLY A 45 -4.89 0.05 5.59
CA GLY A 45 -6.15 0.34 6.29
C GLY A 45 -6.96 1.49 5.69
N ALA A 46 -8.17 1.66 6.21
CA ALA A 46 -9.15 2.68 5.83
C ALA A 46 -9.35 3.70 6.95
N VAL A 47 -9.58 4.96 6.59
CA VAL A 47 -10.09 5.95 7.54
C VAL A 47 -11.59 5.71 7.82
N SER A 48 -12.35 5.38 6.79
CA SER A 48 -13.79 5.05 6.89
C SER A 48 -14.04 3.55 7.00
N ASP A 49 -15.18 3.16 7.54
CA ASP A 49 -15.60 1.77 7.76
C ASP A 49 -16.45 1.18 6.61
N TRP A 50 -16.83 1.99 5.62
CA TRP A 50 -17.83 1.64 4.58
C TRP A 50 -17.51 0.38 3.78
N ASN A 51 -16.25 -0.01 3.71
CA ASN A 51 -15.81 -1.15 2.92
C ASN A 51 -15.22 -2.29 3.75
N VAL A 52 -15.30 -2.26 5.08
CA VAL A 52 -14.70 -3.31 5.92
C VAL A 52 -15.18 -4.70 5.48
N GLY A 53 -14.23 -5.63 5.33
CA GLY A 53 -14.46 -7.01 4.85
C GLY A 53 -14.59 -7.16 3.33
N ARG A 54 -14.68 -6.06 2.56
CA ARG A 54 -14.76 -6.13 1.09
C ARG A 54 -13.41 -6.43 0.48
N SER A 55 -13.42 -7.12 -0.65
CA SER A 55 -12.23 -7.24 -1.49
C SER A 55 -11.89 -5.89 -2.15
N PRO A 56 -10.62 -5.68 -2.57
CA PRO A 56 -10.23 -4.54 -3.38
C PRO A 56 -11.11 -4.37 -4.62
N ASP A 57 -11.25 -3.12 -5.07
CA ASP A 57 -12.01 -2.74 -6.26
C ASP A 57 -11.50 -3.55 -7.47
N PRO A 58 -12.39 -4.11 -8.30
CA PRO A 58 -11.99 -4.92 -9.44
C PRO A 58 -10.98 -4.24 -10.38
N ARG A 59 -11.03 -2.91 -10.52
CA ARG A 59 -10.06 -2.14 -11.32
C ARG A 59 -8.67 -2.14 -10.69
N ALA A 60 -8.60 -2.05 -9.37
CA ALA A 60 -7.33 -2.17 -8.63
C ALA A 60 -6.73 -3.57 -8.77
N VAL A 61 -7.56 -4.61 -8.63
CA VAL A 61 -7.13 -6.01 -8.84
C VAL A 61 -6.68 -6.24 -10.28
N SER A 62 -7.40 -5.69 -11.26
CA SER A 62 -7.03 -5.78 -12.68
C SER A 62 -5.68 -5.10 -12.94
N CYS A 63 -5.48 -3.88 -12.40
CA CYS A 63 -4.21 -3.16 -12.51
C CYS A 63 -3.03 -3.96 -11.93
N LEU A 64 -3.17 -4.52 -10.74
CA LEU A 64 -2.13 -5.35 -10.11
C LEU A 64 -1.83 -6.59 -10.96
N ARG A 65 -2.86 -7.27 -11.46
CA ARG A 65 -2.71 -8.46 -12.30
C ARG A 65 -1.96 -8.16 -13.60
N ASN A 66 -2.21 -7.01 -14.22
CA ASN A 66 -1.47 -6.58 -15.41
C ASN A 66 0.04 -6.41 -15.17
N HIS A 67 0.44 -6.24 -13.91
CA HIS A 67 1.84 -6.17 -13.48
C HIS A 67 2.33 -7.48 -12.82
N GLY A 68 1.58 -8.58 -12.94
CA GLY A 68 1.93 -9.87 -12.34
C GLY A 68 1.84 -9.89 -10.81
N ILE A 69 1.08 -8.97 -10.20
CA ILE A 69 0.91 -8.86 -8.75
C ILE A 69 -0.48 -9.36 -8.37
N HIS A 70 -0.53 -10.23 -7.37
CA HIS A 70 -1.77 -10.72 -6.79
C HIS A 70 -1.97 -10.13 -5.39
N THR A 71 -3.23 -9.91 -5.02
CA THR A 71 -3.62 -9.48 -3.68
C THR A 71 -4.84 -10.26 -3.22
N ALA A 72 -4.81 -10.72 -1.98
CA ALA A 72 -5.93 -11.33 -1.27
C ALA A 72 -6.46 -10.41 -0.16
N HIS A 73 -6.14 -9.11 -0.24
CA HIS A 73 -6.46 -8.13 0.80
C HIS A 73 -7.96 -8.10 1.10
N LYS A 74 -8.28 -7.77 2.36
CA LYS A 74 -9.64 -7.46 2.79
C LYS A 74 -9.63 -6.12 3.48
N ALA A 75 -10.51 -5.24 3.03
CA ALA A 75 -10.56 -3.89 3.53
C ALA A 75 -10.79 -3.90 5.05
N ARG A 76 -10.01 -3.12 5.79
CA ARG A 76 -10.16 -2.95 7.25
C ARG A 76 -10.06 -1.48 7.62
N GLN A 77 -10.68 -1.10 8.73
CA GLN A 77 -10.51 0.23 9.29
C GLN A 77 -9.22 0.28 10.11
N ILE A 78 -8.57 1.44 10.13
CA ILE A 78 -7.45 1.69 11.04
C ILE A 78 -7.97 1.83 12.48
N THR A 79 -7.20 1.34 13.45
CA THR A 79 -7.50 1.46 14.87
C THR A 79 -6.50 2.36 15.58
N LYS A 80 -6.71 2.64 16.87
CA LYS A 80 -5.75 3.45 17.65
C LYS A 80 -4.44 2.70 17.87
N GLU A 81 -4.52 1.38 17.98
CA GLU A 81 -3.38 0.49 18.18
C GLU A 81 -2.45 0.53 16.98
N ASP A 82 -2.99 0.66 15.76
CA ASP A 82 -2.17 0.82 14.54
C ASP A 82 -1.18 2.00 14.65
N PHE A 83 -1.59 3.10 15.30
CA PHE A 83 -0.71 4.27 15.51
C PHE A 83 0.40 4.01 16.52
N ALA A 84 0.23 3.02 17.40
CA ALA A 84 1.24 2.63 18.38
C ALA A 84 2.16 1.51 17.85
N THR A 85 1.68 0.68 16.91
CA THR A 85 2.41 -0.50 16.43
C THR A 85 3.18 -0.26 15.13
N PHE A 86 2.76 0.69 14.29
CA PHE A 86 3.41 0.94 13.00
C PHE A 86 4.40 2.11 13.08
N ASP A 87 5.63 1.89 12.62
CA ASP A 87 6.69 2.89 12.53
C ASP A 87 6.37 3.95 11.48
N TYR A 88 5.74 3.53 10.38
CA TYR A 88 5.40 4.39 9.25
C TYR A 88 3.93 4.26 8.88
N ILE A 89 3.22 5.40 8.86
CA ILE A 89 1.84 5.47 8.38
C ILE A 89 1.80 6.42 7.18
N LEU A 90 1.48 5.88 6.01
CA LEU A 90 1.52 6.60 4.75
C LEU A 90 0.10 6.81 4.21
N LEU A 91 -0.35 8.06 4.22
CA LEU A 91 -1.65 8.45 3.70
C LEU A 91 -1.59 8.73 2.19
N GLY A 92 -2.33 7.96 1.41
CA GLY A 92 -2.49 8.16 -0.02
C GLY A 92 -3.59 9.17 -0.32
N ASN A 93 -3.20 10.35 -0.81
CA ASN A 93 -4.14 11.45 -1.07
C ASN A 93 -5.04 11.20 -2.30
N PHE A 94 -6.18 11.89 -2.33
CA PHE A 94 -7.22 11.82 -3.36
C PHE A 94 -6.81 12.44 -4.69
N LEU A 95 -6.22 11.67 -5.60
CA LEU A 95 -6.35 11.94 -7.03
C LEU A 95 -6.60 10.63 -7.81
N PRO A 96 -7.44 10.66 -8.85
CA PRO A 96 -7.73 9.49 -9.66
C PRO A 96 -6.47 9.12 -10.44
N TYR A 97 -5.95 7.93 -10.16
CA TYR A 97 -4.79 7.36 -10.84
C TYR A 97 -5.06 6.96 -12.31
N CYS A 98 -6.01 7.61 -12.99
CA CYS A 98 -6.26 7.39 -14.41
C CYS A 98 -5.64 8.51 -15.29
N GLN A 99 -5.39 9.71 -14.77
CA GLN A 99 -4.73 10.78 -15.52
C GLN A 99 -3.92 11.64 -14.56
N LEU A 100 -2.59 11.46 -14.50
CA LEU A 100 -1.65 12.47 -13.98
C LEU A 100 -0.24 12.18 -14.49
N GLN A 101 -0.01 12.55 -15.75
CA GLN A 101 1.20 13.27 -16.08
C GLN A 101 1.02 14.74 -15.66
N SER A 102 2.13 15.36 -15.25
CA SER A 102 2.29 16.80 -14.98
C SER A 102 1.87 17.33 -13.59
N LYS A 103 2.93 17.65 -12.81
CA LYS A 103 3.11 18.76 -11.88
C LYS A 103 2.29 18.78 -10.58
N GLY A 104 3.02 18.60 -9.47
CA GLY A 104 2.58 19.02 -8.14
C GLY A 104 3.11 18.09 -7.05
N LYS A 105 4.09 18.56 -6.28
CA LYS A 105 4.67 17.85 -5.13
C LYS A 105 3.60 17.67 -4.04
N TYR A 106 3.00 16.48 -3.96
CA TYR A 106 2.41 15.95 -2.73
C TYR A 106 2.79 14.48 -2.61
N LEU A 107 3.27 14.12 -1.41
CA LEU A 107 3.99 12.90 -1.09
C LEU A 107 3.12 11.63 -1.28
N MET A 108 3.01 11.16 -2.53
CA MET A 108 2.68 9.78 -2.89
C MET A 108 3.45 9.39 -4.17
N THR A 109 4.72 9.80 -4.23
CA THR A 109 5.61 9.60 -5.39
C THR A 109 6.48 8.33 -5.27
N ILE A 110 6.55 7.71 -4.10
CA ILE A 110 7.56 6.67 -3.84
C ILE A 110 7.24 5.31 -4.49
N ILE A 111 5.97 4.96 -4.70
CA ILE A 111 5.62 3.61 -5.21
C ILE A 111 5.67 3.54 -6.74
N LEU A 112 5.31 4.60 -7.47
CA LEU A 112 5.41 4.58 -8.93
C LEU A 112 6.87 4.64 -9.42
N PHE A 113 7.72 5.38 -8.72
CA PHE A 113 9.12 5.54 -9.11
C PHE A 113 9.92 4.22 -9.06
N LEU A 114 9.46 3.23 -8.30
CA LEU A 114 10.09 1.91 -8.21
C LEU A 114 9.61 0.94 -9.31
N LEU A 115 8.47 1.20 -9.95
CA LEU A 115 7.95 0.38 -11.06
C LEU A 115 8.43 0.87 -12.44
N GLU A 116 8.77 2.15 -12.59
CA GLU A 116 9.28 2.71 -13.86
C GLU A 116 10.81 2.57 -14.05
N LYS A 117 11.52 1.92 -13.13
CA LYS A 117 12.99 1.82 -13.12
C LYS A 117 13.54 0.39 -13.24
N ASN A 118 12.72 -0.59 -13.58
CA ASN A 118 13.15 -1.93 -13.99
C ASN A 118 12.68 -2.22 -15.42
#